data_AF-A0AAW7Y674-F1
#
_entry.id   AF-A0AAW7Y674-F1
#
_cell.length_a   1.000
_cell.length_b   1.000
_cell.length_c   1.000
_cell.angle_alpha   90.00
_cell.angle_beta   90.00
_cell.angle_gamma   90.00
#
_symmetry.space_group_name_H-M   'P 1'
#
loop_
_entity.id
_entity.type
_entity.pdbx_description
1 polymer ?
#
loop_
_entity_poly.entity_id
_entity_poly.type
_entity_poly.pdbx_seq_one_letter_code
_entity_poly.pdbx_strand_id
1 'polypeptide(L)'
;MQSDNYDLLLEISAFLFFIGCIGIFIWVAIVVYLKNKWMLLLEDNLDNGVRFYSLNVFLSIQGVLHYSTVFLSKYQAKRYGMDKKIKTIPLGVQRKFIFSFALFMFSSFLMGLSVFITEVILV
;
A
#
# COMPACT_ATOMS: atom_id res chain seq x y z
N MET A 1 39.70 0.14 4.84
CA MET A 1 38.82 0.33 6.01
C MET A 1 37.75 1.38 5.77
N GLN A 2 38.08 2.66 5.51
CA GLN A 2 37.02 3.63 5.22
C GLN A 2 36.35 3.33 3.88
N SER A 3 37.10 3.16 2.78
CA SER A 3 36.58 2.75 1.45
C SER A 3 35.64 1.52 1.50
N ASP A 4 36.06 0.43 2.16
CA ASP A 4 35.29 -0.82 2.22
C ASP A 4 33.90 -0.64 2.87
N ASN A 5 33.76 0.27 3.83
CA ASN A 5 32.48 0.57 4.47
C ASN A 5 31.53 1.36 3.55
N TYR A 6 32.06 2.24 2.69
CA TYR A 6 31.23 2.98 1.71
C TYR A 6 30.73 2.03 0.62
N ASP A 7 31.60 1.17 0.10
CA ASP A 7 31.24 0.18 -0.91
C ASP A 7 30.15 -0.78 -0.40
N LEU A 8 30.28 -1.25 0.85
CA LEU A 8 29.28 -2.10 1.50
C LEU A 8 27.93 -1.38 1.68
N LEU A 9 27.92 -0.13 2.13
CA LEU A 9 26.70 0.65 2.30
C LEU A 9 26.00 0.93 0.97
N LEU A 10 26.77 1.14 -0.09
CA LEU A 10 26.24 1.34 -1.43
C LEU A 10 25.57 0.07 -1.96
N GLU A 11 26.19 -1.10 -1.79
CA GLU A 11 25.59 -2.40 -2.12
C GLU A 11 24.29 -2.65 -1.35
N ILE A 12 24.29 -2.39 -0.04
CA ILE A 12 23.08 -2.52 0.79
C ILE A 12 21.98 -1.58 0.30
N SER A 13 22.30 -0.32 0.00
CA SER A 13 21.30 0.64 -0.49
C SER A 13 20.68 0.17 -1.81
N ALA A 14 21.50 -0.26 -2.78
CA ALA A 14 21.03 -0.80 -4.05
C ALA A 14 20.10 -2.01 -3.83
N PHE A 15 20.49 -2.95 -2.95
CA PHE A 15 19.68 -4.12 -2.65
C PHE A 15 18.32 -3.76 -2.04
N LEU A 16 18.29 -2.83 -1.08
CA LEU A 16 17.05 -2.33 -0.48
C LEU A 16 16.14 -1.66 -1.53
N PHE A 17 16.72 -0.86 -2.43
CA PHE A 17 15.98 -0.21 -3.51
C PHE A 17 15.33 -1.24 -4.45
N PHE A 18 16.09 -2.22 -4.94
CA PHE A 18 15.57 -3.24 -5.86
C PHE A 18 14.50 -4.12 -5.22
N ILE A 19 14.67 -4.53 -3.95
CA ILE A 19 13.62 -5.24 -3.21
C ILE A 19 12.37 -4.39 -3.07
N GLY A 20 12.53 -3.11 -2.76
CA GLY A 20 11.43 -2.15 -2.70
C GLY A 20 10.68 -2.08 -4.03
N CYS A 21 11.39 -1.94 -5.15
CA CYS A 21 10.79 -1.93 -6.49
C CYS A 21 10.04 -3.23 -6.80
N ILE A 22 10.64 -4.39 -6.54
CA ILE A 22 9.99 -5.70 -6.73
C ILE A 22 8.70 -5.78 -5.90
N GLY A 23 8.75 -5.33 -4.64
CA GLY A 23 7.60 -5.26 -3.77
C GLY A 23 6.48 -4.37 -4.32
N ILE A 24 6.80 -3.22 -4.91
CA ILE A 24 5.82 -2.37 -5.60
C ILE A 24 5.24 -3.08 -6.82
N PHE A 25 6.04 -3.76 -7.64
CA PHE A 25 5.54 -4.52 -8.78
C PHE A 25 4.54 -5.61 -8.36
N ILE A 26 4.88 -6.37 -7.32
CA ILE A 26 3.97 -7.38 -6.73
C ILE A 26 2.71 -6.70 -6.19
N TRP A 27 2.85 -5.56 -5.52
CA TRP A 27 1.74 -4.80 -4.98
C TRP A 27 0.77 -4.34 -6.08
N VAL A 28 1.26 -3.85 -7.22
CA VAL A 28 0.40 -3.47 -8.35
C VAL A 28 -0.42 -4.65 -8.86
N ALA A 29 0.15 -5.85 -8.95
CA ALA A 29 -0.60 -7.06 -9.30
C ALA A 29 -1.71 -7.37 -8.28
N ILE A 30 -1.42 -7.19 -6.97
CA ILE A 30 -2.41 -7.32 -5.91
C ILE A 30 -3.52 -6.28 -6.05
N VAL A 31 -3.20 -5.02 -6.39
CA VAL A 31 -4.21 -3.97 -6.63
C VAL A 31 -5.15 -4.38 -7.76
N VAL A 32 -4.63 -4.90 -8.88
CA VAL A 32 -5.46 -5.39 -9.99
C VAL A 32 -6.36 -6.56 -9.55
N TYR A 33 -5.84 -7.47 -8.73
CA TYR A 33 -6.63 -8.56 -8.15
C TYR A 33 -7.76 -8.03 -7.24
N LEU A 34 -7.45 -7.09 -6.34
CA LEU A 34 -8.42 -6.50 -5.42
C LEU A 34 -9.48 -5.68 -6.16
N LYS A 35 -9.06 -4.93 -7.19
CA LYS A 35 -9.95 -4.21 -8.12
C LYS A 35 -11.01 -5.14 -8.67
N ASN A 36 -10.59 -6.23 -9.32
CA ASN A 36 -11.50 -7.10 -10.06
C ASN A 36 -12.42 -7.92 -9.15
N LYS A 37 -11.95 -8.28 -7.95
CA LYS A 37 -12.68 -9.22 -7.09
C LYS A 37 -13.49 -8.58 -5.97
N TRP A 38 -13.02 -7.47 -5.39
CA TRP A 38 -13.57 -6.95 -4.13
C TRP A 38 -13.92 -5.46 -4.18
N MET A 39 -13.36 -4.68 -5.10
CA MET A 39 -13.59 -3.23 -5.14
C MET A 39 -15.06 -2.87 -5.35
N LEU A 40 -15.75 -3.54 -6.27
CA LEU A 40 -17.19 -3.31 -6.49
C LEU A 40 -18.02 -3.57 -5.24
N LEU A 41 -17.71 -4.64 -4.49
CA LEU A 41 -18.37 -4.93 -3.23
C LEU A 41 -18.17 -3.80 -2.21
N LEU A 42 -16.97 -3.22 -2.15
CA LEU A 42 -16.70 -2.10 -1.24
C LEU A 42 -17.44 -0.84 -1.66
N GLU A 43 -17.46 -0.51 -2.94
CA GLU A 43 -18.19 0.66 -3.46
C GLU A 43 -19.70 0.53 -3.23
N ASP A 44 -20.27 -0.66 -3.43
CA ASP A 44 -21.68 -0.92 -3.19
C ASP A 44 -22.06 -0.75 -1.70
N ASN A 45 -21.22 -1.26 -0.79
CA ASN A 45 -21.52 -1.27 0.64
C ASN A 45 -21.09 -0.01 1.39
N LEU A 46 -19.94 0.57 1.05
CA LEU A 46 -19.35 1.71 1.76
C LEU A 46 -19.75 3.04 1.10
N ASP A 47 -19.77 3.09 -0.23
CA ASP A 47 -20.03 4.30 -1.03
C ASP A 47 -21.42 4.33 -1.66
N ASN A 48 -22.36 3.54 -1.14
CA ASN A 48 -23.75 3.50 -1.59
C ASN A 48 -23.91 3.22 -3.11
N GLY A 49 -23.00 2.43 -3.70
CA GLY A 49 -23.04 2.08 -5.12
C GLY A 49 -22.32 3.06 -6.06
N VAL A 50 -21.63 4.07 -5.54
CA VAL A 50 -20.84 4.99 -6.35
C VAL A 50 -19.54 4.31 -6.81
N ARG A 51 -19.45 4.02 -8.11
CA ARG A 51 -18.30 3.35 -8.73
C ARG A 51 -17.22 4.35 -9.15
N PHE A 52 -16.39 4.78 -8.22
CA PHE A 52 -15.32 5.73 -8.49
C PHE A 52 -13.95 5.06 -8.63
N TYR A 53 -13.57 4.22 -7.67
CA TYR A 53 -12.28 3.57 -7.61
C TYR A 53 -12.15 2.39 -8.57
N SER A 54 -13.25 1.76 -8.99
CA SER A 54 -13.22 0.66 -9.96
C SER A 54 -13.08 1.10 -11.42
N LEU A 55 -13.28 2.38 -11.74
CA LEU A 55 -13.32 2.91 -13.11
C LEU A 55 -12.04 2.63 -13.90
N ASN A 56 -10.88 2.89 -13.31
CA ASN A 56 -9.59 2.65 -13.95
C ASN A 56 -8.56 2.19 -12.92
N VAL A 57 -7.45 1.62 -13.39
CA VAL A 57 -6.42 1.04 -12.51
C VAL A 57 -5.79 2.09 -11.59
N PHE A 58 -5.60 3.32 -12.09
CA PHE A 58 -5.02 4.41 -11.31
C PHE A 58 -5.90 4.82 -10.13
N LEU A 59 -7.21 4.92 -10.33
CA LEU A 59 -8.18 5.16 -9.26
C LEU A 59 -8.25 3.95 -8.33
N SER A 60 -8.10 2.73 -8.85
CA SER A 60 -8.08 1.53 -8.00
C SER A 60 -6.89 1.50 -7.03
N ILE A 61 -5.73 2.03 -7.43
CA ILE A 61 -4.57 2.22 -6.54
C ILE A 61 -4.99 3.10 -5.36
N GLN A 62 -5.60 4.26 -5.64
CA GLN A 62 -6.08 5.16 -4.59
C GLN A 62 -7.18 4.52 -3.72
N GLY A 63 -8.11 3.79 -4.34
CA GLY A 63 -9.19 3.11 -3.65
C GLY A 63 -8.68 2.03 -2.70
N VAL A 64 -7.72 1.20 -3.13
CA VAL A 64 -7.09 0.20 -2.26
C VAL A 64 -6.47 0.89 -1.06
N LEU A 65 -5.67 1.94 -1.25
CA LEU A 65 -5.07 2.67 -0.13
C LEU A 65 -6.13 3.30 0.79
N HIS A 66 -7.16 3.93 0.21
CA HIS A 66 -8.25 4.55 0.94
C HIS A 66 -8.99 3.54 1.83
N TYR A 67 -9.53 2.47 1.25
CA TYR A 67 -10.25 1.46 2.01
C TYR A 67 -9.37 0.75 3.03
N SER A 68 -8.10 0.49 2.70
CA SER A 68 -7.17 -0.08 3.66
C SER A 68 -6.98 0.81 4.88
N THR A 69 -6.83 2.13 4.71
CA THR A 69 -6.70 3.06 5.84
C THR A 69 -7.99 3.16 6.65
N VAL A 70 -9.15 3.08 5.99
CA VAL A 70 -10.47 3.00 6.64
C VAL A 70 -10.59 1.75 7.50
N PHE A 71 -10.14 0.59 7.01
CA PHE A 71 -10.15 -0.66 7.80
C PHE A 71 -9.12 -0.67 8.93
N LEU A 72 -7.97 -0.02 8.74
CA LEU A 72 -6.90 0.02 9.73
C LEU A 72 -7.23 0.94 10.91
N SER A 73 -7.92 2.06 10.66
CA SER A 73 -8.17 3.10 11.66
C SER A 73 -9.64 3.42 11.85
N LYS A 74 -10.13 3.18 13.07
CA LYS A 74 -11.48 3.59 13.50
C LYS A 74 -11.72 5.10 13.34
N TYR A 75 -10.66 5.92 13.49
CA TYR A 75 -10.77 7.36 13.28
C TYR A 75 -11.06 7.70 11.82
N GLN A 76 -10.34 7.09 10.88
CA GLN A 76 -10.58 7.28 9.44
C GLN A 76 -11.98 6.78 9.06
N ALA A 77 -12.36 5.59 9.54
CA ALA A 77 -13.72 5.07 9.35
C ALA A 77 -14.79 6.05 9.83
N LYS A 78 -14.60 6.69 10.99
CA LYS A 78 -15.54 7.69 11.52
C LYS A 78 -15.54 8.97 10.70
N ARG A 79 -14.36 9.43 10.23
CA ARG A 79 -14.22 10.63 9.39
C ARG A 79 -14.98 10.50 8.07
N TYR A 80 -14.96 9.32 7.46
CA TYR A 80 -15.68 9.04 6.21
C TYR A 80 -17.12 8.52 6.43
N GLY A 81 -17.61 8.45 7.68
CA GLY A 81 -18.96 7.94 7.97
C GLY A 81 -19.16 6.45 7.66
N MET A 82 -18.07 5.68 7.60
CA MET A 82 -18.05 4.26 7.24
C MET A 82 -17.96 3.34 8.47
N ASP A 83 -17.85 3.87 9.68
CA ASP A 83 -17.67 3.12 10.94
C ASP A 83 -18.70 1.99 11.16
N LYS A 84 -19.98 2.25 10.83
CA LYS A 84 -21.05 1.26 10.90
C LYS A 84 -21.06 0.33 9.68
N LYS A 85 -20.76 0.87 8.50
CA LYS A 85 -20.80 0.14 7.22
C LYS A 85 -19.69 -0.90 7.10
N ILE A 86 -18.52 -0.66 7.68
CA ILE A 86 -17.39 -1.62 7.67
C ILE A 86 -17.78 -2.97 8.29
N LYS A 87 -18.74 -2.99 9.23
CA LYS A 87 -19.21 -4.24 9.85
C LYS A 87 -19.94 -5.16 8.87
N THR A 88 -20.43 -4.65 7.74
CA THR A 88 -21.06 -5.47 6.68
C THR A 88 -20.03 -6.17 5.79
N ILE A 89 -18.77 -5.71 5.82
CA ILE A 89 -17.69 -6.25 5.00
C ILE A 89 -17.07 -7.47 5.69
N PRO A 90 -16.91 -8.62 5.01
CA PRO A 90 -16.26 -9.78 5.59
C PRO A 90 -14.84 -9.46 6.05
N LEU A 91 -14.48 -9.91 7.26
CA LEU A 91 -13.14 -9.71 7.85
C LEU A 91 -12.01 -10.22 6.94
N GLY A 92 -12.25 -11.30 6.19
CA GLY A 92 -11.29 -11.82 5.23
C GLY A 92 -10.97 -10.86 4.08
N VAL A 93 -11.91 -10.01 3.67
CA VAL A 93 -11.69 -8.97 2.66
C VAL A 93 -10.93 -7.82 3.27
N GLN A 94 -11.34 -7.35 4.45
CA GLN A 94 -10.65 -6.27 5.16
C GLN A 94 -9.16 -6.58 5.37
N ARG A 95 -8.84 -7.80 5.80
CA ARG A 95 -7.46 -8.27 5.99
C ARG A 95 -6.63 -8.24 4.71
N LYS A 96 -7.21 -8.53 3.55
CA LYS A 96 -6.49 -8.47 2.25
C LYS A 96 -6.13 -7.04 1.87
N PHE A 97 -7.03 -6.09 2.11
CA PHE A 97 -6.76 -4.68 1.90
C PHE A 97 -5.69 -4.17 2.87
N ILE A 98 -5.79 -4.50 4.16
CA ILE A 98 -4.76 -4.16 5.15
C ILE A 98 -3.40 -4.76 4.77
N PHE A 99 -3.36 -6.03 4.34
CA PHE A 99 -2.13 -6.68 3.88
C PHE A 99 -1.52 -5.95 2.67
N SER A 100 -2.35 -5.58 1.70
CA SER A 100 -1.92 -4.79 0.54
C SER A 100 -1.31 -3.45 0.97
N PHE A 101 -1.91 -2.76 1.93
CA PHE A 101 -1.37 -1.51 2.47
C PHE A 101 -0.05 -1.72 3.21
N ALA A 102 0.06 -2.77 4.03
CA ALA A 102 1.30 -3.11 4.72
C ALA A 102 2.44 -3.39 3.74
N LEU A 103 2.17 -4.13 2.66
CA LEU A 103 3.15 -4.39 1.61
C LEU A 103 3.60 -3.10 0.93
N PHE A 104 2.66 -2.23 0.57
CA PHE A 104 2.97 -0.92 -0.03
C PHE A 104 3.85 -0.05 0.87
N MET A 105 3.48 0.05 2.16
CA MET A 105 4.23 0.83 3.14
C MET A 105 5.62 0.25 3.37
N PHE A 106 5.74 -1.09 3.46
CA PHE A 106 7.02 -1.76 3.61
C PHE A 106 7.94 -1.53 2.41
N SER A 107 7.44 -1.72 1.19
CA SER A 107 8.22 -1.46 -0.03
C SER A 107 8.65 0.00 -0.15
N SER A 108 7.74 0.94 0.14
CA SER A 108 8.06 2.37 0.13
C SER A 108 9.09 2.74 1.19
N PHE A 109 9.01 2.11 2.37
CA PHE A 109 9.98 2.30 3.44
C PHE A 109 11.38 1.79 3.06
N LEU A 110 11.50 0.62 2.43
CA LEU A 110 12.79 0.12 1.95
C LEU A 110 13.42 1.04 0.91
N MET A 111 12.63 1.56 -0.04
CA MET A 111 13.11 2.54 -1.02
C MET A 111 13.54 3.84 -0.36
N GLY A 112 12.75 4.34 0.60
CA GLY A 112 13.08 5.53 1.37
C GLY A 112 14.36 5.37 2.19
N LEU A 113 14.57 4.20 2.80
CA LEU A 113 15.81 3.85 3.51
C LEU A 113 17.01 3.83 2.57
N SER A 114 16.86 3.27 1.36
CA SER A 114 17.93 3.31 0.36
C SER A 114 18.34 4.74 0.05
N VAL A 115 17.37 5.62 -0.26
CA VAL A 115 17.65 7.03 -0.58
C VAL A 115 18.30 7.73 0.61
N PHE A 116 17.83 7.46 1.83
CA PHE A 116 18.43 8.03 3.04
C PHE A 116 19.90 7.61 3.21
N ILE A 117 20.23 6.34 2.97
CA ILE A 117 21.63 5.88 3.03
C ILE A 117 22.47 6.60 1.96
N THR A 118 21.98 6.65 0.73
CA THR A 118 22.75 7.24 -0.39
C THR A 118 22.95 8.75 -0.24
N GLU A 119 21.92 9.50 0.13
CA GLU A 119 21.95 10.97 0.11
C GLU A 119 22.33 11.61 1.44
N VAL A 120 22.20 10.90 2.57
CA VAL A 120 22.45 11.47 3.91
C VAL A 120 23.69 10.85 4.57
N ILE A 121 23.97 9.57 4.32
CA ILE A 121 25.10 8.88 4.96
C ILE A 121 26.34 8.88 4.07
N LEU A 122 26.18 8.73 2.75
CA LEU A 122 27.29 8.59 1.81
C LEU A 122 27.75 9.90 1.15
N VAL A 123 26.93 10.95 1.18
CA VAL A 123 27.26 12.32 0.73
C VAL A 123 28.02 13.06 1.85
#